data_AF-A0A4S0RNM8-F1
#
_entry.id   AF-A0A4S0RNM8-F1
#
_cell.length_a   1.000
_cell.length_b   1.000
_cell.length_c   1.000
_cell.angle_alpha   90.00
_cell.angle_beta   90.00
_cell.angle_gamma   90.00
#
_symmetry.space_group_name_H-M   'P 1'
#
loop_
_entity.id
_entity.type
_entity.pdbx_description
1 polymer ?
#
loop_
_entity_poly.entity_id
_entity_poly.type
_entity_poly.pdbx_seq_one_letter_code
_entity_poly.pdbx_strand_id
1 'polypeptide(L)' 'MLSVLIETLNDEEGLARTLASLIGGAVEGVVRDVVVCDTGST' A
#
# COMPACT_ATOMS: atom_id res chain seq x y z
N MET A 1 14.07 -1.16 7.89
CA MET A 1 12.69 -1.62 7.61
C MET A 1 11.82 -0.40 7.44
N LEU A 2 11.06 -0.34 6.36
CA LEU A 2 10.20 0.77 5.96
C LEU A 2 8.78 0.52 6.43
N SER A 3 8.10 1.58 6.83
CA SER A 3 6.66 1.62 6.99
C SER A 3 6.10 2.50 5.89
N VAL A 4 5.11 2.00 5.15
CA VAL A 4 4.50 2.68 4.01
C VAL A 4 3.10 3.12 4.39
N LEU A 5 2.77 4.38 4.14
CA LEU A 5 1.41 4.91 4.28
C LEU A 5 0.88 5.24 2.89
N ILE A 6 -0.32 4.75 2.58
CA ILE A 6 -0.99 4.97 1.31
C ILE A 6 -2.34 5.61 1.60
N GLU A 7 -2.54 6.85 1.18
CA GLU A 7 -3.86 7.46 1.14
C GLU A 7 -4.59 7.04 -0.14
N THR A 8 -5.88 6.77 -0.05
CA THR A 8 -6.70 6.36 -1.20
C THR A 8 -8.09 7.00 -1.15
N LEU A 9 -8.69 7.18 -2.33
CA LEU A 9 -10.08 7.62 -2.51
C LEU A 9 -10.63 7.04 -3.81
N ASN A 10 -11.53 6.07 -3.73
CA ASN A 10 -12.23 5.47 -4.87
C ASN A 10 -11.31 4.98 -6.02
N ASP A 11 -10.09 4.53 -5.71
CA ASP A 11 -9.12 4.04 -6.69
C ASP A 11 -8.65 2.62 -6.37
N GLU A 12 -9.56 1.66 -6.52
CA GLU A 12 -9.29 0.24 -6.25
C GLU A 12 -8.17 -0.32 -7.13
N GLU A 13 -8.18 -0.02 -8.43
CA GLU A 13 -7.19 -0.56 -9.37
C GLU A 13 -5.79 0.05 -9.14
N GLY A 14 -5.71 1.36 -8.86
CA GLY A 14 -4.47 2.02 -8.49
C GLY A 14 -3.91 1.50 -7.17
N LEU A 15 -4.76 1.35 -6.16
CA LEU A 15 -4.36 0.79 -4.86
C LEU A 15 -3.85 -0.65 -5.01
N ALA A 16 -4.56 -1.51 -5.75
CA ALA A 16 -4.17 -2.90 -5.97
C ALA A 16 -2.80 -3.00 -6.67
N ARG A 17 -2.56 -2.21 -7.72
CA ARG A 17 -1.26 -2.17 -8.41
C ARG A 17 -0.15 -1.65 -7.51
N THR A 18 -0.44 -0.64 -6.69
CA THR A 18 0.52 -0.08 -5.75
C THR A 18 0.92 -1.12 -4.70
N LEU A 19 -0.06 -1.79 -4.09
CA LEU A 19 0.20 -2.88 -3.12
C LEU A 19 0.97 -4.04 -3.76
N ALA A 20 0.65 -4.44 -4.99
CA ALA A 20 1.37 -5.48 -5.71
C ALA A 20 2.85 -5.15 -5.91
N SER A 21 3.18 -3.87 -6.16
CA SER A 21 4.56 -3.42 -6.32
C SER A 21 5.40 -3.56 -5.02
N LEU A 22 4.76 -3.56 -3.85
CA LEU A 22 5.44 -3.66 -2.55
C LEU A 22 5.80 -5.10 -2.16
N ILE A 23 5.29 -6.10 -2.87
CA ILE A 23 5.48 -7.53 -2.53
C ILE A 23 6.98 -7.87 -2.49
N GLY A 24 7.76 -7.43 -3.47
CA GLY A 24 9.21 -7.68 -3.50
C GLY A 24 9.90 -7.14 -2.25
N GLY A 25 9.57 -5.90 -1.86
CA GLY A 25 10.12 -5.27 -0.65
C GLY A 25 9.68 -5.96 0.64
N ALA A 26 8.48 -6.55 0.69
CA ALA A 26 8.04 -7.34 1.84
C ALA A 26 8.79 -8.68 1.95
N VAL A 27 8.99 -9.37 0.82
CA VAL A 27 9.74 -10.64 0.76
C VAL A 27 11.20 -10.45 1.14
N GLU A 28 11.83 -9.37 0.69
CA GLU A 28 13.21 -9.01 1.03
C GLU A 28 13.36 -8.50 2.48
N GLY A 29 12.26 -8.33 3.22
CA GLY A 29 12.27 -7.79 4.58
C GLY A 29 12.57 -6.29 4.66
N VAL A 30 12.47 -5.57 3.54
CA VAL A 30 12.65 -4.12 3.48
C VAL A 30 11.40 -3.42 4.00
N VAL A 31 10.20 -3.87 3.61
CA VAL A 31 8.90 -3.32 4.04
C VAL A 31 8.38 -4.11 5.23
N ARG A 32 8.03 -3.40 6.30
CA ARG A 32 7.47 -3.98 7.54
C ARG A 32 5.95 -3.90 7.56
N ASP A 33 5.45 -2.68 7.41
CA ASP A 33 4.06 -2.32 7.61
C ASP A 33 3.58 -1.50 6.42
N VAL A 34 2.35 -1.78 5.98
CA VAL A 34 1.64 -0.98 5.00
C VAL A 34 0.32 -0.57 5.61
N VAL A 35 0.10 0.73 5.76
CA VAL A 35 -1.15 1.30 6.29
C VAL A 35 -1.88 2.00 5.16
N VAL A 36 -3.09 1.54 4.86
CA VAL A 36 -3.98 2.20 3.89
C VAL A 36 -4.93 3.09 4.67
N CYS A 37 -4.89 4.38 4.36
CA CYS A 37 -5.79 5.40 4.89
C CYS A 37 -6.83 5.72 3.82
N ASP A 38 -8.04 5.19 3.99
CA ASP A 38 -9.16 5.60 3.15
C ASP A 38 -9.62 7.01 3.55
N THR A 39 -9.74 7.89 2.56
CA THR A 39 -10.10 9.31 2.76
C THR A 39 -11.60 9.57 2.53
N GLY A 40 -12.41 8.52 2.52
CA GLY A 40 -13.88 8.59 2.41
C GLY A 40 -14.41 8.02 1.11
N SER A 41 -13.92 6.83 0.72
CA SER A 41 -14.43 6.12 -0.45
C SER A 41 -15.90 5.70 -0.26
N THR A 42 -16.64 5.56 -1.36
CA THR A 42 -18.09 5.27 -1.37
C THR A 42 -18.43 4.03 -2.17
#